data_AF-A0A7Y9ENV1-F1
#
_entry.id   AF-A0A7Y9ENV1-F1
#
_cell.length_a   1.000
_cell.length_b   1.000
_cell.length_c   1.000
_cell.angle_alpha   90.00
_cell.angle_beta   90.00
_cell.angle_gamma   90.00
#
_symmetry.space_group_name_H-M   'P 1'
#
loop_
_entity.id
_entity.type
_entity.pdbx_description
1 polymer ?
#
loop_
_entity_poly.entity_id
_entity_poly.type
_entity_poly.pdbx_seq_one_letter_code
_entity_poly.pdbx_strand_id
1 'polypeptide(L)'
;MSYPQQGQGQQQAYQGGYSPAPAQHQAPAAVGTGLNMKRRNPVGAWLGLPIITFGIYGLVWFFKVHDELHQYDRRIDNAATNALLSMLFGGITLGIWPLVMWVKLGGRIAQAQRAAGLQPSCSGGMGFLLGIFGFGVLYYQLQLNKVTDRYGDTPAAQQVSLAA
;
A
#
# COMPACT_ATOMS: atom_id res chain seq x y z
N MET A 1 1.18 19.03 72.33
CA MET A 1 -0.02 19.57 71.65
C MET A 1 -0.21 18.76 70.38
N SER A 2 -1.14 17.83 70.48
CA SER A 2 -1.50 16.77 69.55
C SER A 2 -2.61 17.26 68.61
N TYR A 3 -2.45 17.05 67.30
CA TYR A 3 -3.55 17.09 66.35
C TYR A 3 -4.04 15.65 66.10
N PRO A 4 -5.35 15.35 66.15
CA PRO A 4 -5.89 14.10 65.64
C PRO A 4 -6.08 14.18 64.12
N GLN A 5 -5.54 13.19 63.42
CA GLN A 5 -5.76 12.94 62.00
C GLN A 5 -7.15 12.31 61.82
N GLN A 6 -8.04 13.02 61.11
CA GLN A 6 -9.35 12.52 60.71
C GLN A 6 -9.20 11.36 59.72
N GLY A 7 -9.77 10.21 60.07
CA GLY A 7 -10.09 9.16 59.11
C GLY A 7 -11.48 9.37 58.53
N GLN A 8 -11.63 9.06 57.24
CA GLN A 8 -12.86 8.73 56.49
C GLN A 8 -12.49 8.77 54.99
N GLY A 9 -12.72 7.78 54.14
CA GLY A 9 -13.34 6.47 54.31
C GLY A 9 -12.99 5.59 53.11
N GLN A 10 -12.93 4.29 53.35
CA GLN A 10 -12.88 3.26 52.32
C GLN A 10 -14.22 3.23 51.56
N GLN A 11 -14.18 3.36 50.24
CA GLN A 11 -15.28 2.98 49.34
C GLN A 11 -14.69 1.98 48.35
N GLN A 12 -14.80 0.69 48.70
CA GLN A 12 -15.87 -0.23 48.26
C GLN A 12 -15.57 -0.78 46.87
N ALA A 13 -14.98 -1.98 46.91
CA ALA A 13 -14.90 -2.91 45.81
C ALA A 13 -16.31 -3.22 45.29
N TYR A 14 -16.64 -2.69 44.12
CA TYR A 14 -17.70 -3.26 43.28
C TYR A 14 -17.05 -4.21 42.30
N GLN A 15 -17.02 -5.49 42.69
CA GLN A 15 -16.67 -6.62 41.83
C GLN A 15 -17.86 -6.88 40.89
N GLY A 16 -18.03 -6.01 39.89
CA GLY A 16 -18.90 -6.26 38.76
C GLY A 16 -18.21 -7.23 37.82
N GLY A 17 -18.83 -8.38 37.56
CA GLY A 17 -18.35 -9.37 36.58
C GLY A 17 -18.33 -8.77 35.17
N TYR A 18 -17.21 -8.16 34.81
CA TYR A 18 -16.92 -7.80 33.43
C TYR A 18 -16.34 -9.02 32.74
N SER A 19 -17.13 -9.62 31.86
CA SER A 19 -16.60 -10.42 30.76
C SER A 19 -15.50 -9.60 30.09
N PRO A 20 -14.28 -10.14 29.89
CA PRO A 20 -13.27 -9.42 29.12
C PRO A 20 -13.85 -9.16 27.74
N ALA A 21 -14.08 -7.87 27.41
CA ALA A 21 -14.37 -7.47 26.05
C ALA A 21 -13.24 -8.02 25.17
N PRO A 22 -13.54 -8.65 24.01
CA PRO A 22 -12.49 -9.12 23.14
C PRO A 22 -11.57 -7.95 22.83
N ALA A 23 -10.27 -8.12 23.13
CA ALA A 23 -9.24 -7.14 22.87
C ALA A 23 -9.29 -6.79 21.37
N GLN A 24 -9.95 -5.68 21.05
CA GLN A 24 -9.84 -5.07 19.75
C GLN A 24 -8.36 -4.76 19.61
N HIS A 25 -7.70 -5.46 18.69
CA HIS A 25 -6.28 -5.24 18.41
C HIS A 25 -6.16 -3.78 18.00
N GLN A 26 -5.68 -2.96 18.94
CA GLN A 26 -5.57 -1.52 18.76
C GLN A 26 -4.65 -1.32 17.56
N ALA A 27 -5.22 -0.96 16.42
CA ALA A 27 -4.43 -0.60 15.25
C ALA A 27 -3.50 0.54 15.69
N PRO A 28 -2.21 0.52 15.32
CA PRO A 28 -1.30 1.61 15.64
C PRO A 28 -1.93 2.94 15.26
N ALA A 29 -1.76 3.96 16.10
CA ALA A 29 -2.36 5.28 15.90
C ALA A 29 -2.06 5.79 14.48
N ALA A 30 -3.11 6.14 13.75
CA ALA A 30 -2.97 6.60 12.37
C ALA A 30 -2.15 7.90 12.31
N VAL A 31 -1.05 7.88 11.57
CA VAL A 31 -0.16 9.04 11.35
C VAL A 31 -0.41 9.74 10.01
N GLY A 32 -1.35 9.21 9.23
CA GLY A 32 -1.82 9.80 7.98
C GLY A 32 -3.07 9.09 7.46
N THR A 33 -3.65 9.63 6.38
CA THR A 33 -4.76 8.97 5.67
C THR A 33 -4.49 8.96 4.16
N GLY A 34 -5.05 7.96 3.50
CA GLY A 34 -4.90 7.70 2.07
C GLY A 34 -6.15 7.06 1.48
N LEU A 35 -6.16 6.84 0.17
CA LEU A 35 -7.24 6.10 -0.50
C LEU A 35 -6.81 4.66 -0.79
N ASN A 36 -7.65 3.69 -0.46
CA ASN A 36 -7.33 2.28 -0.68
C ASN A 36 -7.14 1.98 -2.17
N MET A 37 -6.12 1.18 -2.48
CA MET A 37 -5.82 0.77 -3.86
C MET A 37 -6.71 -0.38 -4.31
N LYS A 38 -6.87 -0.53 -5.63
CA LYS A 38 -7.68 -1.63 -6.17
C LYS A 38 -6.93 -2.96 -6.08
N ARG A 39 -7.51 -3.93 -5.37
CA ARG A 39 -7.06 -5.33 -5.41
C ARG A 39 -7.27 -5.92 -6.80
N ARG A 40 -6.26 -6.58 -7.37
CA ARG A 40 -6.34 -7.22 -8.70
C ARG A 40 -5.81 -8.63 -8.66
N ASN A 41 -6.32 -9.51 -9.53
CA ASN A 41 -5.71 -10.81 -9.75
C ASN A 41 -4.33 -10.62 -10.44
N PRO A 42 -3.21 -11.05 -9.84
CA PRO A 42 -1.88 -10.89 -10.42
C PRO A 42 -1.73 -11.50 -11.81
N VAL A 43 -2.28 -12.69 -12.03
CA VAL A 43 -2.23 -13.39 -13.32
C VAL A 43 -3.12 -12.70 -14.35
N GLY A 44 -4.28 -12.19 -13.91
CA GLY A 44 -5.19 -11.42 -14.77
C GLY A 44 -4.58 -10.11 -15.24
N ALA A 45 -3.86 -9.40 -14.35
CA ALA A 45 -3.17 -8.16 -14.69
C ALA A 45 -1.92 -8.41 -15.55
N TRP A 46 -1.18 -9.48 -15.28
CA TRP A 46 0.06 -9.82 -15.99
C TRP A 46 -0.16 -10.39 -17.38
N LEU A 47 -1.08 -11.34 -17.55
CA LEU A 47 -1.21 -12.12 -18.78
C LEU A 47 -2.61 -12.07 -19.37
N GLY A 48 -3.64 -12.20 -18.55
CA GLY A 48 -5.03 -12.28 -19.04
C GLY A 48 -5.45 -11.04 -19.82
N LEU A 49 -5.39 -9.87 -19.18
CA LEU A 49 -5.82 -8.61 -19.81
C LEU A 49 -4.89 -8.12 -20.91
N PRO A 50 -3.55 -8.22 -20.79
CA PRO A 50 -2.66 -7.92 -21.90
C PRO A 50 -2.95 -8.76 -23.15
N ILE A 51 -3.21 -10.07 -23.03
CA ILE A 51 -3.56 -10.90 -24.20
C ILE A 51 -4.87 -10.42 -24.83
N ILE A 52 -5.92 -10.20 -24.04
CA ILE A 52 -7.24 -9.78 -24.52
C ILE A 52 -7.19 -8.39 -25.19
N THR A 53 -6.33 -7.51 -24.69
CA THR A 53 -6.21 -6.11 -25.17
C THR A 53 -5.05 -5.89 -26.13
N PHE A 54 -4.44 -6.97 -26.65
CA PHE A 54 -3.26 -6.90 -27.53
C PHE A 54 -2.11 -6.03 -26.97
N GLY A 55 -1.84 -6.17 -25.66
CA GLY A 55 -0.75 -5.49 -24.95
C GLY A 55 -1.11 -4.10 -24.40
N ILE A 56 -2.22 -3.50 -24.85
CA ILE A 56 -2.61 -2.13 -24.44
C ILE A 56 -2.86 -2.03 -22.93
N TYR A 57 -3.37 -3.08 -22.30
CA TYR A 57 -3.61 -3.08 -20.85
C TYR A 57 -2.34 -2.80 -20.04
N GLY A 58 -1.15 -3.18 -20.52
CA GLY A 58 0.11 -2.85 -19.85
C GLY A 58 0.27 -1.34 -19.67
N LEU A 59 -0.16 -0.55 -20.66
CA LEU A 59 -0.17 0.91 -20.60
C LEU A 59 -1.08 1.45 -19.50
N VAL A 60 -2.32 0.96 -19.50
CA VAL A 60 -3.34 1.33 -18.54
C VAL A 60 -2.94 0.94 -17.11
N TRP A 61 -2.39 -0.26 -16.94
CA TRP A 61 -1.94 -0.76 -15.65
C TRP A 61 -0.83 0.11 -15.07
N PHE A 62 0.18 0.44 -15.87
CA PHE A 62 1.32 1.24 -15.41
C PHE A 62 0.90 2.66 -14.99
N PHE A 63 -0.02 3.29 -15.74
CA PHE A 63 -0.62 4.57 -15.34
C PHE A 63 -1.38 4.43 -14.02
N LYS A 64 -2.32 3.47 -13.95
CA LYS A 64 -3.20 3.32 -12.78
C LYS A 64 -2.45 3.01 -11.49
N VAL A 65 -1.41 2.18 -11.54
CA VAL A 65 -0.64 1.84 -10.34
C VAL A 65 0.07 3.07 -9.76
N HIS A 66 0.63 3.93 -10.61
CA HIS A 66 1.28 5.15 -10.14
C HIS A 66 0.29 6.16 -9.57
N ASP A 67 -0.87 6.29 -10.19
CA ASP A 67 -1.95 7.15 -9.70
C ASP A 67 -2.51 6.64 -8.36
N GLU A 68 -2.80 5.34 -8.26
CA GLU A 68 -3.27 4.69 -7.03
C GLU A 68 -2.24 4.79 -5.89
N LEU A 69 -0.94 4.66 -6.18
CA LEU A 69 0.11 4.84 -5.17
C LEU A 69 0.13 6.28 -4.63
N HIS A 70 0.01 7.28 -5.50
CA HIS A 70 -0.05 8.69 -5.08
C HIS A 70 -1.32 8.99 -4.27
N GLN A 71 -2.46 8.43 -4.67
CA GLN A 71 -3.72 8.58 -3.92
C GLN A 71 -3.69 7.86 -2.57
N TYR A 72 -2.98 6.73 -2.49
CA TYR A 72 -2.79 5.98 -1.26
C TYR A 72 -1.84 6.68 -0.29
N ASP A 73 -0.70 7.18 -0.75
CA ASP A 73 0.20 7.98 0.08
C ASP A 73 0.62 9.24 -0.69
N ARG A 74 0.13 10.41 -0.23
CA ARG A 74 0.41 11.71 -0.85
C ARG A 74 1.88 12.12 -0.78
N ARG A 75 2.70 11.43 0.01
CA ARG A 75 4.16 11.59 0.07
C ARG A 75 4.86 10.90 -1.11
N ILE A 76 4.17 10.03 -1.84
CA ILE A 76 4.65 9.45 -3.10
C ILE A 76 4.37 10.45 -4.23
N ASP A 77 5.38 10.81 -5.02
CA ASP A 77 5.20 11.70 -6.17
C ASP A 77 4.17 11.15 -7.17
N ASN A 78 3.29 12.04 -7.66
CA ASN A 78 2.40 11.70 -8.76
C ASN A 78 3.19 11.55 -10.07
N ALA A 79 3.56 10.32 -10.38
CA ALA A 79 4.29 9.96 -11.58
C ALA A 79 3.42 9.28 -12.64
N ALA A 80 2.09 9.29 -12.52
CA ALA A 80 1.20 8.55 -13.42
C ALA A 80 1.35 8.99 -14.88
N THR A 81 1.27 10.29 -15.14
CA THR A 81 1.48 10.84 -16.49
C THR A 81 2.89 10.56 -17.00
N ASN A 82 3.91 10.74 -16.16
CA ASN A 82 5.31 10.47 -16.53
C ASN A 82 5.56 9.00 -16.85
N ALA A 83 4.88 8.09 -16.14
CA ALA A 83 4.96 6.65 -16.37
C ALA A 83 4.27 6.25 -17.69
N LEU A 84 3.16 6.89 -18.03
CA LEU A 84 2.51 6.68 -19.33
C LEU A 84 3.38 7.22 -20.47
N LEU A 85 3.88 8.46 -20.34
CA LEU A 85 4.76 9.09 -21.33
C LEU A 85 6.05 8.28 -21.53
N SER A 86 6.62 7.71 -20.46
CA SER A 86 7.84 6.91 -20.59
C SER A 86 7.64 5.64 -21.40
N MET A 87 6.44 5.05 -21.41
CA MET A 87 6.16 3.91 -22.27
C MET A 87 5.84 4.31 -23.70
N LEU A 88 5.11 5.41 -23.91
CA LEU A 88 4.79 5.90 -25.26
C LEU A 88 6.04 6.39 -26.01
N PHE A 89 6.89 7.17 -25.32
CA PHE A 89 8.12 7.73 -25.87
C PHE A 89 9.36 6.88 -25.53
N GLY A 90 9.15 5.68 -24.98
CA GLY A 90 10.22 4.77 -24.58
C GLY A 90 11.18 4.46 -25.73
N GLY A 91 10.65 4.27 -26.94
CA GLY A 91 11.44 4.05 -28.16
C GLY A 91 12.41 5.19 -28.49
N ILE A 92 12.01 6.45 -28.26
CA ILE A 92 12.87 7.62 -28.49
C ILE A 92 14.04 7.62 -27.50
N THR A 93 13.80 7.16 -26.27
CA THR A 93 14.81 7.09 -25.20
C THR A 93 15.60 5.77 -25.17
N LEU A 94 15.55 4.96 -26.25
CA LEU A 94 16.15 3.63 -26.33
C LEU A 94 15.74 2.69 -25.18
N GLY A 95 14.52 2.87 -24.66
CA GLY A 95 13.98 2.10 -23.53
C GLY A 95 14.52 2.50 -22.15
N ILE A 96 15.44 3.47 -22.04
CA ILE A 96 16.04 3.84 -20.75
C ILE A 96 15.00 4.47 -19.82
N TRP A 97 14.14 5.35 -20.35
CA TRP A 97 13.14 6.04 -19.54
C TRP A 97 12.11 5.09 -18.90
N PRO A 98 11.46 4.16 -19.63
CA PRO A 98 10.54 3.21 -19.01
C PRO A 98 11.25 2.30 -18.00
N LEU A 99 12.51 1.90 -18.23
CA LEU A 99 13.30 1.13 -17.26
C LEU A 99 13.52 1.88 -15.95
N VAL A 100 13.85 3.18 -16.00
CA VAL A 100 13.99 4.00 -14.78
C VAL A 100 12.67 4.09 -14.03
N MET A 101 11.55 4.27 -14.74
CA MET A 101 10.22 4.30 -14.10
C MET A 101 9.87 2.94 -13.48
N TRP A 102 10.28 1.84 -14.11
CA TRP A 102 10.10 0.50 -13.60
C TRP A 102 10.82 0.26 -12.28
N VAL A 103 12.08 0.68 -12.17
CA VAL A 103 12.86 0.56 -10.93
C VAL A 103 12.30 1.46 -9.84
N LYS A 104 11.95 2.70 -10.18
CA LYS A 104 11.32 3.66 -9.24
C LYS A 104 10.00 3.14 -8.68
N LEU A 105 9.19 2.46 -9.50
CA LEU A 105 7.94 1.84 -9.06
C LEU A 105 8.17 0.89 -7.88
N GLY A 106 9.22 0.07 -7.92
CA GLY A 106 9.54 -0.84 -6.82
C GLY A 106 9.78 -0.11 -5.49
N GLY A 107 10.47 1.04 -5.53
CA GLY A 107 10.68 1.91 -4.36
C GLY A 107 9.38 2.54 -3.84
N ARG A 108 8.50 2.98 -4.74
CA ARG A 108 7.18 3.53 -4.37
C ARG A 108 6.27 2.48 -3.73
N ILE A 109 6.27 1.25 -4.23
CA ILE A 109 5.52 0.15 -3.62
C ILE A 109 6.10 -0.19 -2.24
N ALA A 110 7.42 -0.20 -2.08
CA ALA A 110 8.05 -0.40 -0.77
C ALA A 110 7.68 0.72 0.21
N GLN A 111 7.59 1.97 -0.24
CA GLN A 111 7.09 3.09 0.56
C GLN A 111 5.63 2.89 0.97
N ALA A 112 4.75 2.50 0.05
CA ALA A 112 3.36 2.18 0.37
C ALA A 112 3.22 1.03 1.37
N GLN A 113 4.08 0.00 1.27
CA GLN A 113 4.14 -1.08 2.26
C GLN A 113 4.51 -0.55 3.66
N ARG A 114 5.50 0.35 3.76
CA ARG A 114 5.84 1.00 5.03
C ARG A 114 4.69 1.84 5.57
N ALA A 115 4.04 2.64 4.73
CA ALA A 115 2.88 3.45 5.10
C ALA A 115 1.69 2.59 5.56
N ALA A 116 1.58 1.34 5.08
CA ALA A 116 0.60 0.36 5.55
C ALA A 116 0.99 -0.31 6.90
N GLY A 117 2.20 -0.05 7.41
CA GLY A 117 2.77 -0.72 8.58
C GLY A 117 3.33 -2.11 8.28
N LEU A 118 3.56 -2.44 7.01
CA LEU A 118 4.16 -3.70 6.57
C LEU A 118 5.68 -3.57 6.43
N GLN A 119 6.41 -4.67 6.63
CA GLN A 119 7.82 -4.72 6.29
C GLN A 119 7.99 -4.60 4.76
N PRO A 120 8.75 -3.60 4.26
CA PRO A 120 8.97 -3.43 2.84
C PRO A 120 9.67 -4.65 2.24
N SER A 121 9.00 -5.32 1.32
CA SER A 121 9.47 -6.53 0.63
C SER A 121 9.53 -6.36 -0.89
N CYS A 122 9.13 -5.21 -1.39
CA CYS A 122 9.26 -4.85 -2.80
C CYS A 122 10.67 -4.28 -3.09
N SER A 123 11.32 -4.79 -4.13
CA SER A 123 12.63 -4.34 -4.60
C SER A 123 12.56 -3.93 -6.07
N GLY A 124 13.05 -2.72 -6.38
CA GLY A 124 13.15 -2.24 -7.76
C GLY A 124 14.12 -3.07 -8.60
N GLY A 125 15.20 -3.59 -8.00
CA GLY A 125 16.15 -4.47 -8.68
C GLY A 125 15.55 -5.84 -9.03
N MET A 126 14.80 -6.43 -8.10
CA MET A 126 14.07 -7.68 -8.38
C MET A 126 13.00 -7.47 -9.45
N GLY A 127 12.25 -6.37 -9.36
CA GLY A 127 11.25 -6.02 -10.37
C GLY A 127 11.85 -5.76 -11.75
N PHE A 128 13.05 -5.20 -11.83
CA PHE A 128 13.81 -5.04 -13.08
C PHE A 128 14.24 -6.38 -13.67
N LEU A 129 14.88 -7.25 -12.87
CA LEU A 129 15.33 -8.57 -13.32
C LEU A 129 14.15 -9.40 -13.83
N LEU A 130 13.04 -9.44 -13.07
CA LEU A 130 11.83 -10.13 -13.50
C LEU A 130 11.15 -9.45 -14.70
N GLY A 131 11.31 -8.13 -14.86
CA GLY A 131 10.84 -7.38 -16.02
C GLY A 131 11.46 -7.87 -17.33
N ILE A 132 12.77 -8.18 -17.33
CA ILE A 132 13.47 -8.74 -18.50
C ILE A 132 12.85 -10.07 -18.95
N PHE A 133 12.46 -10.91 -17.99
CA PHE A 133 11.81 -12.19 -18.25
C PHE A 133 10.28 -12.07 -18.44
N GLY A 134 9.74 -10.85 -18.47
CA GLY A 134 8.31 -10.60 -18.64
C GLY A 134 7.46 -10.77 -17.37
N PHE A 135 8.03 -11.16 -16.23
CA PHE A 135 7.31 -11.40 -14.95
C PHE A 135 7.19 -10.16 -14.05
N GLY A 136 7.68 -8.99 -14.47
CA GLY A 136 7.72 -7.82 -13.59
C GLY A 136 6.33 -7.30 -13.17
N VAL A 137 5.32 -7.33 -14.07
CA VAL A 137 3.93 -6.95 -13.71
C VAL A 137 3.37 -7.89 -12.64
N LEU A 138 3.60 -9.19 -12.80
CA LEU A 138 3.16 -10.22 -11.83
C LEU A 138 3.76 -9.93 -10.45
N TYR A 139 5.07 -9.70 -10.39
CA TYR A 139 5.78 -9.38 -9.15
C TYR A 139 5.23 -8.12 -8.48
N TYR A 140 5.13 -7.01 -9.21
CA TYR A 140 4.63 -5.76 -8.63
C TYR A 140 3.17 -5.84 -8.21
N GLN A 141 2.32 -6.55 -8.97
CA GLN A 141 0.93 -6.75 -8.58
C GLN A 141 0.81 -7.58 -7.29
N LEU A 142 1.66 -8.60 -7.09
CA LEU A 142 1.72 -9.33 -5.82
C LEU A 142 2.12 -8.42 -4.66
N GLN A 143 3.09 -7.53 -4.86
CA GLN A 143 3.56 -6.60 -3.82
C GLN A 143 2.53 -5.53 -3.47
N LEU A 144 1.78 -5.02 -4.46
CA LEU A 144 0.66 -4.10 -4.26
C LEU A 144 -0.49 -4.77 -3.51
N ASN A 145 -0.82 -6.02 -3.87
CA ASN A 145 -1.89 -6.75 -3.21
C ASN A 145 -1.62 -6.93 -1.72
N LYS A 146 -0.38 -7.11 -1.27
CA LYS A 146 -0.05 -7.15 0.17
C LYS A 146 -0.53 -5.90 0.91
N VAL A 147 -0.41 -4.73 0.28
CA VAL A 147 -0.88 -3.46 0.85
C VAL A 147 -2.40 -3.44 0.89
N THR A 148 -3.08 -3.85 -0.18
CA THR A 148 -4.54 -3.89 -0.19
C THR A 148 -5.11 -4.93 0.78
N ASP A 149 -4.49 -6.10 0.87
CA ASP A 149 -4.90 -7.21 1.75
C ASP A 149 -4.82 -6.80 3.24
N ARG A 150 -3.94 -5.84 3.60
CA ARG A 150 -3.89 -5.25 4.95
C ARG A 150 -5.19 -4.56 5.35
N TYR A 151 -5.98 -4.06 4.39
CA TYR A 151 -7.23 -3.35 4.62
C TYR A 151 -8.47 -4.24 4.43
N GLY A 152 -8.30 -5.55 4.21
CA GLY A 152 -9.40 -6.51 4.09
C GLY A 152 -10.39 -6.13 2.99
N ASP A 153 -11.68 -6.15 3.32
CA ASP A 153 -12.79 -5.87 2.38
C ASP A 153 -13.05 -4.38 2.15
N THR A 154 -12.17 -3.49 2.61
CA THR A 154 -12.31 -2.05 2.36
C THR A 154 -12.35 -1.76 0.86
N PRO A 155 -13.41 -1.13 0.32
CA PRO A 155 -13.51 -0.87 -1.10
C PRO A 155 -12.37 0.02 -1.62
N ALA A 156 -12.06 -0.12 -2.91
CA ALA A 156 -11.11 0.79 -3.56
C ALA A 156 -11.61 2.25 -3.49
N ALA A 157 -10.68 3.19 -3.42
CA ALA A 157 -10.94 4.62 -3.23
C ALA A 157 -11.60 5.02 -1.89
N GLN A 158 -11.81 4.09 -0.95
CA GLN A 158 -12.23 4.43 0.40
C GLN A 158 -11.04 4.91 1.23
N GLN A 159 -11.29 5.87 2.14
CA GLN A 159 -10.24 6.37 3.02
C GLN A 159 -9.74 5.29 3.98
N VAL A 160 -8.42 5.15 4.08
CA VAL A 160 -7.73 4.21 4.97
C VAL A 160 -6.67 4.93 5.81
N SER A 161 -6.43 4.42 7.01
CA SER A 161 -5.39 4.90 7.91
C SER A 161 -4.00 4.41 7.49
N LEU A 162 -3.02 5.30 7.51
CA LEU A 162 -1.61 4.98 7.32
C LEU A 162 -0.92 4.87 8.68
N ALA A 163 -0.05 3.87 8.83
CA ALA A 163 0.70 3.57 10.05
C ALA A 163 2.08 4.25 10.11
N ALA A 164 2.57 4.82 9.01
CA ALA A 164 3.82 5.59 8.94
C ALA A 164 3.65 6.82 8.04
#